data_AF-A0A383WNA6-F1
#
_entry.id   AF-A0A383WNA6-F1
#
_cell.length_a   1.000
_cell.length_b   1.000
_cell.length_c   1.000
_cell.angle_alpha   90.00
_cell.angle_beta   90.00
_cell.angle_gamma   90.00
#
_symmetry.space_group_name_H-M   'P 1'
#
loop_
_entity.id
_entity.type
_entity.pdbx_description
1 polymer ?
#
loop_
_entity_poly.entity_id
_entity_poly.type
_entity_poly.pdbx_seq_one_letter_code
_entity_poly.pdbx_strand_id
1 'polypeptide(L)'
;MSTPTASAVLDSSILKPGAAATAAAAAASLAADEIKQLTQQLPKFRLRPSELNEPFLPKRVYPIERGTCGTWMEPYAALHREILQGRRPPRYSVFTKDSAGLTDRLISSISVFLHALLTDRAFLFDWQGQHNLWDAYRSSYIDWRYDKHNPPEKHATSGQLLLLDFMGADRQGRHTGPEHAVFFKWFNDTQLEDVGSNASYLVWSVNR
;
A
#
# COMPACT_ATOMS: atom_id res chain seq x y z
N MET A 1 10.02 -36.95 -44.61
CA MET A 1 10.26 -37.79 -43.41
C MET A 1 9.93 -36.94 -42.21
N SER A 2 8.75 -37.16 -41.64
CA SER A 2 8.18 -36.34 -40.57
C SER A 2 8.15 -37.17 -39.30
N THR A 3 8.82 -36.70 -38.24
CA THR A 3 8.79 -37.30 -36.91
C THR A 3 7.59 -36.76 -36.12
N PRO A 4 6.85 -37.59 -35.37
CA PRO A 4 5.69 -37.16 -34.61
C PRO A 4 6.09 -36.57 -33.25
N THR A 5 5.39 -35.51 -32.87
CA THR A 5 5.41 -34.87 -31.55
C THR A 5 4.68 -35.76 -30.53
N ALA A 6 5.38 -36.23 -29.50
CA ALA A 6 4.76 -36.92 -28.37
C ALA A 6 4.06 -35.88 -27.47
N SER A 7 2.73 -35.94 -27.44
CA SER A 7 1.89 -35.20 -26.50
C SER A 7 1.88 -35.96 -25.16
N ALA A 8 2.49 -35.38 -24.13
CA ALA A 8 2.41 -35.93 -22.78
C ALA A 8 1.06 -35.52 -22.16
N VAL A 9 0.10 -36.44 -22.19
CA VAL A 9 -1.11 -36.37 -21.38
C VAL A 9 -0.69 -36.69 -19.95
N LEU A 10 -0.84 -35.72 -19.04
CA LEU A 10 -0.71 -35.96 -17.60
C LEU A 10 -1.91 -36.82 -17.16
N ASP A 11 -1.66 -38.12 -17.00
CA ASP A 11 -2.60 -39.06 -16.42
C ASP A 11 -2.75 -38.74 -14.93
N SER A 12 -3.89 -38.15 -14.55
CA SER A 12 -4.23 -37.77 -13.17
C SER A 12 -4.68 -38.96 -12.31
N SER A 13 -4.27 -40.17 -12.65
CA SER A 13 -4.69 -41.40 -12.00
C SER A 13 -3.57 -41.92 -11.09
N ILE A 14 -3.86 -42.03 -9.79
CA ILE A 14 -3.09 -42.71 -8.72
C ILE A 14 -2.12 -41.79 -7.94
N LEU A 15 -2.69 -40.90 -7.13
CA LEU A 15 -2.16 -40.68 -5.79
C LEU A 15 -2.95 -41.59 -4.84
N LYS A 16 -2.28 -42.60 -4.26
CA LYS A 16 -2.90 -43.47 -3.24
C LYS A 16 -3.49 -42.59 -2.12
N PRO A 17 -4.73 -42.82 -1.66
CA PRO A 17 -5.37 -42.00 -0.62
C PRO A 17 -4.53 -41.86 0.66
N GLY A 18 -3.64 -42.80 0.93
CA GLY A 18 -2.69 -42.75 2.06
C GLY A 18 -1.57 -41.72 1.91
N ALA A 19 -1.09 -41.40 0.69
CA ALA A 19 0.06 -40.52 0.50
C ALA A 19 -0.27 -39.03 0.70
N ALA A 20 -1.48 -38.62 0.28
CA ALA A 20 -1.97 -37.26 0.54
C ALA A 20 -2.31 -37.06 2.03
N ALA A 21 -2.85 -38.09 2.69
CA ALA A 21 -3.15 -38.07 4.12
C ALA A 21 -1.87 -38.03 4.98
N THR A 22 -0.81 -38.78 4.61
CA THR A 22 0.48 -38.72 5.33
C THR A 22 1.21 -37.40 5.09
N ALA A 23 1.14 -36.82 3.89
CA ALA A 23 1.68 -35.50 3.61
C ALA A 23 0.95 -34.40 4.41
N ALA A 24 -0.38 -34.47 4.52
CA ALA A 24 -1.17 -33.55 5.34
C ALA A 24 -0.86 -33.72 6.85
N ALA A 25 -0.68 -34.95 7.33
CA ALA A 25 -0.31 -35.21 8.72
C ALA A 25 1.11 -34.70 9.05
N ALA A 26 2.07 -34.85 8.13
CA ALA A 26 3.43 -34.33 8.29
C ALA A 26 3.45 -32.79 8.28
N ALA A 27 2.68 -32.16 7.40
CA ALA A 27 2.52 -30.70 7.37
C ALA A 27 1.87 -30.17 8.65
N ALA A 28 0.87 -30.87 9.18
CA ALA A 28 0.22 -30.52 10.44
C ALA A 28 1.16 -30.67 11.64
N SER A 29 2.02 -31.68 11.68
CA SER A 29 3.00 -31.85 12.76
C SER A 29 4.09 -30.77 12.70
N LEU A 30 4.58 -30.43 11.51
CA LEU A 30 5.54 -29.33 11.33
C LEU A 30 4.96 -27.98 11.77
N ALA A 31 3.71 -27.69 11.40
CA ALA A 31 3.02 -26.50 11.85
C ALA A 31 2.80 -26.49 13.38
N ALA A 32 2.50 -27.65 13.99
CA ALA A 32 2.36 -27.76 15.43
C ALA A 32 3.68 -27.54 16.18
N ASP A 33 4.80 -28.03 15.64
CA ASP A 33 6.14 -27.81 16.19
C ASP A 33 6.57 -26.35 16.07
N GLU A 34 6.25 -25.69 14.96
CA GLU A 34 6.49 -24.26 14.76
C GLU A 34 5.66 -23.40 15.71
N ILE A 35 4.36 -23.70 15.87
CA ILE A 35 3.49 -23.04 16.85
C ILE A 35 4.04 -23.23 18.27
N LYS A 36 4.54 -24.42 18.60
CA LYS A 36 5.12 -24.70 19.92
C LYS A 36 6.41 -23.91 20.15
N GLN A 37 7.28 -23.80 19.15
CA GLN A 37 8.48 -22.96 19.24
C GLN A 37 8.14 -21.48 19.40
N LEU A 38 7.19 -20.96 18.61
CA LEU A 38 6.74 -19.57 18.71
C LEU A 38 6.08 -19.29 20.07
N THR A 39 5.27 -20.22 20.57
CA THR A 39 4.63 -20.12 21.90
C THR A 39 5.67 -20.11 23.03
N GLN A 40 6.79 -20.81 22.88
CA GLN A 40 7.90 -20.76 23.83
C GLN A 40 8.72 -19.47 23.75
N GLN A 41 8.72 -18.79 22.59
CA GLN A 41 9.42 -17.52 22.38
C GLN A 41 8.58 -16.30 22.81
N LEU A 42 7.25 -16.37 22.69
CA LEU A 42 6.30 -15.30 23.04
C LEU A 42 6.48 -14.71 24.46
N PRO A 43 6.72 -15.50 25.53
CA PRO A 43 6.95 -14.97 26.87
C PRO A 43 8.24 -14.13 27.00
N LYS A 44 9.22 -14.36 26.11
CA LYS A 44 10.47 -13.58 26.03
C LYS A 44 10.33 -12.36 25.13
N PHE A 45 9.30 -12.32 24.28
CA PHE A 45 8.96 -11.18 23.44
C PHE A 45 8.12 -10.17 24.24
N ARG A 46 8.71 -9.57 25.26
CA ARG A 46 8.23 -8.31 25.81
C ARG A 46 9.10 -7.21 25.22
N LEU A 47 8.51 -6.32 24.44
CA LEU A 47 9.11 -5.01 24.19
C LEU A 47 9.39 -4.40 25.56
N ARG A 48 10.66 -4.28 25.93
CA ARG A 48 11.01 -3.67 27.22
C ARG A 48 10.61 -2.20 27.15
N PRO A 49 10.04 -1.59 28.19
CA PRO A 49 9.76 -0.15 28.19
C PRO A 49 11.01 0.71 27.87
N SER A 50 12.21 0.21 28.18
CA SER A 50 13.48 0.83 27.78
C SER A 50 13.74 0.79 26.26
N GLU A 51 13.25 -0.23 25.55
CA GLU A 51 13.33 -0.34 24.09
C GLU A 51 12.30 0.56 23.38
N LEU A 52 11.27 1.02 24.09
CA LEU A 52 10.30 2.02 23.61
C LEU A 52 10.77 3.47 23.80
N ASN A 53 11.73 3.70 24.71
CA ASN A 53 12.26 5.02 25.07
C ASN A 53 13.67 5.29 24.51
N GLU A 54 14.37 4.27 24.01
CA GLU A 54 15.48 4.52 23.10
C GLU A 54 14.90 5.24 21.87
N PRO A 55 15.50 6.35 21.42
CA PRO A 55 15.14 6.90 20.13
C PRO A 55 15.16 5.73 19.13
N PHE A 56 14.03 5.43 18.49
CA PHE A 56 13.97 4.62 17.27
C PHE A 56 14.70 5.34 16.11
N LEU A 57 15.82 6.00 16.41
CA LEU A 57 16.84 6.33 15.46
C LEU A 57 17.51 5.00 15.14
N PRO A 58 17.34 4.44 13.95
CA PRO A 58 18.27 3.42 13.54
C PRO A 58 19.65 4.08 13.57
N LYS A 59 20.55 3.60 14.44
CA LYS A 59 21.98 3.97 14.45
C LYS A 59 22.64 3.79 13.07
N ARG A 60 21.96 3.10 12.17
CA ARG A 60 22.26 2.98 10.75
C ARG A 60 21.17 3.70 9.96
N VAL A 61 21.53 4.81 9.31
CA VAL A 61 20.83 5.22 8.09
C VAL A 61 21.02 4.05 7.13
N TYR A 62 20.00 3.19 6.96
CA TYR A 62 20.09 2.09 6.01
C TYR A 62 20.09 2.73 4.62
N PRO A 63 21.19 2.61 3.85
CA PRO A 63 21.16 3.00 2.44
C PRO A 63 19.96 2.32 1.79
N ILE A 64 19.26 3.02 0.89
CA ILE A 64 18.17 2.46 0.07
C ILE A 64 18.61 1.11 -0.57
N GLU A 65 19.91 0.89 -0.71
CA GLU A 65 20.54 -0.24 -1.40
C GLU A 65 20.82 -1.53 -0.59
N ARG A 66 20.43 -1.68 0.68
CA ARG A 66 20.75 -2.94 1.43
C ARG A 66 19.56 -3.78 1.86
N GLY A 67 18.56 -3.88 0.99
CA GLY A 67 17.54 -4.92 1.04
C GLY A 67 17.21 -5.36 -0.39
N THR A 68 16.98 -6.65 -0.59
CA THR A 68 16.53 -7.28 -1.85
C THR A 68 15.11 -6.83 -2.26
N CYS A 69 14.80 -5.54 -2.16
CA CYS A 69 13.46 -4.99 -2.23
C CYS A 69 13.13 -4.31 -3.58
N GLY A 70 13.86 -4.69 -4.64
CA GLY A 70 13.63 -4.22 -6.00
C GLY A 70 14.27 -2.86 -6.32
N THR A 71 14.20 -2.47 -7.60
CA THR A 71 14.87 -1.27 -8.14
C THR A 71 13.99 -0.01 -8.12
N TRP A 72 12.77 -0.08 -7.58
CA TRP A 72 11.77 0.99 -7.70
C TRP A 72 11.97 2.15 -6.70
N MET A 73 12.57 1.88 -5.54
CA MET A 73 12.61 2.86 -4.44
C MET A 73 13.42 4.11 -4.77
N GLU A 74 14.61 3.94 -5.32
CA GLU A 74 15.49 5.06 -5.66
C GLU A 74 14.89 5.94 -6.78
N PRO A 75 14.42 5.38 -7.91
CA PRO A 75 13.69 6.15 -8.92
C PRO A 75 12.47 6.87 -8.36
N TYR A 76 11.67 6.20 -7.53
CA TYR A 76 10.49 6.82 -6.94
C TYR A 76 10.86 7.95 -5.97
N ALA A 77 11.88 7.75 -5.12
CA ALA A 77 12.36 8.80 -4.21
C ALA A 77 12.88 10.02 -4.97
N ALA A 78 13.58 9.80 -6.09
CA ALA A 78 14.01 10.88 -6.97
C ALA A 78 12.82 11.61 -7.60
N LEU A 79 11.86 10.88 -8.17
CA LEU A 79 10.62 11.43 -8.76
C LEU A 79 9.84 12.27 -7.73
N HIS A 80 9.59 11.70 -6.55
CA HIS A 80 8.84 12.32 -5.47
C HIS A 80 9.47 13.65 -5.06
N ARG A 81 10.79 13.65 -4.80
CA ARG A 81 11.55 14.85 -4.46
C ARG A 81 11.53 15.89 -5.58
N GLU A 82 11.68 15.48 -6.83
CA GLU A 82 11.65 16.40 -7.97
C GLU A 82 10.30 17.08 -8.16
N ILE A 83 9.19 16.36 -7.91
CA ILE A 83 7.84 16.93 -7.92
C ILE A 83 7.67 17.94 -6.78
N LEU A 84 8.08 17.58 -5.55
CA LEU A 84 7.99 18.49 -4.40
C LEU A 84 8.82 19.76 -4.56
N GLN A 85 9.98 19.66 -5.21
CA GLN A 85 10.86 20.80 -5.49
C GLN A 85 10.43 21.62 -6.71
N GLY A 86 9.34 21.24 -7.39
CA GLY A 86 8.86 21.91 -8.60
C GLY A 86 9.77 21.71 -9.83
N ARG A 87 10.67 20.73 -9.79
CA ARG A 87 11.56 20.38 -10.92
C ARG A 87 10.85 19.50 -11.97
N ARG A 88 9.71 18.91 -11.60
CA ARG A 88 8.79 18.20 -12.50
C ARG A 88 7.39 18.80 -12.43
N PRO A 89 6.55 18.60 -13.47
CA PRO A 89 5.15 18.97 -13.43
C PRO A 89 4.44 18.40 -12.20
N PRO A 90 3.48 19.14 -11.62
CA PRO A 90 2.76 18.68 -10.44
C PRO A 90 1.92 17.44 -10.78
N ARG A 91 2.27 16.33 -10.12
CA ARG A 91 1.54 15.06 -10.15
C ARG A 91 1.50 14.50 -8.74
N TYR A 92 0.42 14.80 -8.02
CA TYR A 92 0.23 14.45 -6.62
C TYR A 92 -0.85 13.38 -6.45
N SER A 93 -0.65 12.54 -5.45
CA SER A 93 -1.62 11.57 -4.95
C SER A 93 -1.71 11.75 -3.44
N VAL A 94 -2.71 12.48 -2.97
CA VAL A 94 -2.87 12.88 -1.58
C VAL A 94 -3.90 11.98 -0.91
N PHE A 95 -3.50 11.19 0.07
CA PHE A 95 -4.43 10.46 0.91
C PHE A 95 -4.80 11.31 2.12
N THR A 96 -6.10 11.57 2.31
CA THR A 96 -6.63 12.32 3.45
C THR A 96 -7.67 11.50 4.18
N LYS A 97 -7.55 11.41 5.51
CA LYS A 97 -8.58 10.77 6.33
C LYS A 97 -8.61 11.28 7.77
N ASP A 98 -9.78 11.73 8.20
CA ASP A 98 -10.03 12.33 9.50
C ASP A 98 -10.53 11.33 10.57
N SER A 99 -11.28 10.29 10.19
CA SER A 99 -12.16 9.56 11.13
C SER A 99 -12.04 8.02 11.19
N ALA A 100 -11.10 7.39 10.48
CA ALA A 100 -10.93 5.92 10.56
C ALA A 100 -10.06 5.42 11.71
N GLY A 101 -10.25 4.14 12.03
CA GLY A 101 -9.28 3.34 12.80
C GLY A 101 -7.88 3.34 12.16
N LEU A 102 -6.87 3.03 12.96
CA LEU A 102 -5.46 3.00 12.52
C LEU A 102 -5.26 2.04 11.34
N THR A 103 -5.76 0.80 11.46
CA THR A 103 -5.61 -0.24 10.44
C THR A 103 -6.16 0.19 9.09
N ASP A 104 -7.39 0.71 9.07
CA ASP A 104 -8.03 1.18 7.84
C ASP A 104 -7.21 2.31 7.19
N ARG A 105 -6.72 3.26 7.99
CA ARG A 105 -5.85 4.34 7.47
C ARG A 105 -4.57 3.81 6.85
N LEU A 106 -3.90 2.86 7.51
CA LEU A 106 -2.66 2.28 6.99
C LEU A 106 -2.90 1.50 5.71
N ILE A 107 -3.88 0.58 5.70
CA ILE A 107 -4.17 -0.24 4.52
C ILE A 107 -4.60 0.64 3.34
N SER A 108 -5.52 1.59 3.55
CA SER A 108 -5.91 2.52 2.49
C SER A 108 -4.74 3.37 1.99
N SER A 109 -3.87 3.86 2.88
CA SER A 109 -2.68 4.62 2.48
C SER A 109 -1.72 3.80 1.61
N ILE A 110 -1.58 2.49 1.89
CA ILE A 110 -0.73 1.59 1.09
C ILE A 110 -1.32 1.44 -0.32
N SER A 111 -2.63 1.26 -0.44
CA SER A 111 -3.29 1.17 -1.76
C SER A 111 -3.09 2.46 -2.57
N VAL A 112 -3.27 3.63 -1.94
CA VAL A 112 -3.06 4.93 -2.61
C VAL A 112 -1.59 5.14 -2.97
N PHE A 113 -0.66 4.72 -2.10
CA PHE A 113 0.76 4.76 -2.38
C PHE A 113 1.13 3.88 -3.58
N LEU A 114 0.61 2.65 -3.65
CA LEU A 114 0.85 1.75 -4.77
C LEU A 114 0.33 2.36 -6.08
N HIS A 115 -0.85 2.96 -6.07
CA HIS A 115 -1.37 3.71 -7.21
C HIS A 115 -0.42 4.86 -7.60
N ALA A 116 0.05 5.64 -6.61
CA ALA A 116 0.96 6.75 -6.86
C ALA A 116 2.30 6.28 -7.48
N LEU A 117 2.82 5.15 -7.01
CA LEU A 117 4.01 4.51 -7.54
C LEU A 117 3.82 4.08 -9.01
N LEU A 118 2.66 3.50 -9.34
CA LEU A 118 2.36 3.02 -10.70
C LEU A 118 2.02 4.13 -11.69
N THR A 119 1.65 5.32 -11.22
CA THR A 119 1.19 6.43 -12.07
C THR A 119 2.11 7.66 -12.05
N ASP A 120 3.33 7.47 -11.53
CA ASP A 120 4.37 8.50 -11.41
C ASP A 120 3.88 9.75 -10.66
N ARG A 121 3.29 9.55 -9.48
CA ARG A 121 2.79 10.62 -8.60
C ARG A 121 3.55 10.67 -7.29
N ALA A 122 3.78 11.88 -6.80
CA ALA A 122 4.23 12.11 -5.44
C ALA A 122 3.09 11.80 -4.46
N PHE A 123 3.28 10.75 -3.66
CA PHE A 123 2.34 10.38 -2.60
C PHE A 123 2.52 11.28 -1.39
N LEU A 124 1.42 11.81 -0.88
CA LEU A 124 1.37 12.58 0.37
C LEU A 124 0.28 12.03 1.27
N PHE A 125 0.54 12.02 2.57
CA PHE A 125 -0.39 11.55 3.57
C PHE A 125 -0.75 12.69 4.51
N ASP A 126 -1.99 13.16 4.41
CA ASP A 126 -2.63 13.95 5.43
C ASP A 126 -3.04 13.06 6.62
N TRP A 127 -2.11 12.91 7.55
CA TRP A 127 -2.34 12.18 8.79
C TRP A 127 -3.11 13.02 9.81
N GLN A 128 -4.26 12.50 10.27
CA GLN A 128 -5.11 13.15 11.28
C GLN A 128 -5.26 12.35 12.58
N GLY A 129 -4.26 11.54 12.96
CA GLY A 129 -4.27 10.83 14.25
C GLY A 129 -3.83 11.68 15.43
N GLN A 130 -4.18 11.25 16.64
CA GLN A 130 -3.77 11.94 17.88
C GLN A 130 -2.25 11.95 18.09
N HIS A 131 -1.55 10.91 17.59
CA HIS A 131 -0.10 10.84 17.61
C HIS A 131 0.46 11.23 16.25
N ASN A 132 1.65 11.83 16.24
CA ASN A 132 2.35 12.13 15.00
C ASN A 132 2.86 10.82 14.36
N LEU A 133 2.29 10.44 13.20
CA LEU A 133 2.70 9.24 12.47
C LEU A 133 4.20 9.24 12.17
N TRP A 134 4.76 10.43 11.94
CA TRP A 134 6.15 10.61 11.51
C TRP A 134 7.16 10.37 12.63
N ASP A 135 6.72 10.28 13.89
CA ASP A 135 7.59 9.82 14.97
C ASP A 135 7.84 8.31 14.92
N ALA A 136 6.86 7.54 14.43
CA ALA A 136 6.98 6.10 14.25
C ALA A 136 7.48 5.69 12.85
N TYR A 137 7.15 6.46 11.80
CA TYR A 137 7.44 6.14 10.40
C TYR A 137 8.39 7.16 9.77
N ARG A 138 9.59 7.30 10.34
CA ARG A 138 10.63 8.17 9.79
C ARG A 138 11.21 7.59 8.52
N SER A 139 11.17 8.35 7.43
CA SER A 139 11.90 8.05 6.19
C SER A 139 12.94 9.14 5.97
N SER A 140 14.20 8.75 5.73
CA SER A 140 15.27 9.70 5.38
C SER A 140 15.29 10.04 3.88
N TYR A 141 14.46 9.37 3.08
CA TYR A 141 14.57 9.37 1.62
C TYR A 141 13.35 9.93 0.92
N ILE A 142 12.17 9.81 1.54
CA ILE A 142 10.91 10.24 0.95
C ILE A 142 10.14 11.02 2.01
N ASP A 143 9.72 12.24 1.66
CA ASP A 143 8.94 13.09 2.52
C ASP A 143 7.45 12.89 2.27
N TRP A 144 6.83 11.99 3.02
CA TRP A 144 5.42 11.65 2.84
C TRP A 144 4.45 12.70 3.41
N ARG A 145 4.96 13.76 4.04
CA ARG A 145 4.15 14.68 4.84
C ARG A 145 3.34 15.60 3.96
N TYR A 146 2.05 15.66 4.23
CA TYR A 146 1.17 16.67 3.65
C TYR A 146 1.22 17.96 4.48
N ASP A 147 1.50 19.10 3.84
CA ASP A 147 1.47 20.42 4.48
C ASP A 147 0.08 21.03 4.38
N LYS A 148 -0.66 21.04 5.49
CA LYS A 148 -2.00 21.65 5.57
C LYS A 148 -2.00 23.16 5.41
N HIS A 149 -0.91 23.83 5.78
CA HIS A 149 -0.82 25.29 5.74
C HIS A 149 -0.51 25.78 4.33
N ASN A 150 0.21 24.96 3.55
CA ASN A 150 0.50 25.23 2.16
C ASN A 150 0.27 23.98 1.29
N PRO A 151 -0.98 23.56 1.09
CA PRO A 151 -1.28 22.35 0.37
C PRO A 151 -0.90 22.49 -1.11
N PRO A 152 -0.36 21.44 -1.76
CA PRO A 152 0.15 21.53 -3.12
C PRO A 152 -0.94 21.88 -4.14
N GLU A 153 -2.20 21.55 -3.86
CA GLU A 153 -3.36 21.85 -4.69
C GLU A 153 -3.97 23.23 -4.46
N LYS A 154 -3.43 24.06 -3.55
CA LYS A 154 -3.98 25.39 -3.19
C LYS A 154 -4.26 26.29 -4.40
N HIS A 155 -3.45 26.16 -5.45
CA HIS A 155 -3.53 26.96 -6.66
C HIS A 155 -3.98 26.15 -7.89
N ALA A 156 -4.50 24.94 -7.69
CA ALA A 156 -4.98 24.09 -8.77
C ALA A 156 -6.24 24.70 -9.42
N THR A 157 -6.30 24.65 -10.76
CA THR A 157 -7.47 25.09 -11.51
C THR A 157 -8.53 23.99 -11.63
N SER A 158 -9.76 24.38 -11.98
CA SER A 158 -10.87 23.46 -12.26
C SER A 158 -10.52 22.57 -13.46
N GLY A 159 -10.07 21.34 -13.20
CA GLY A 159 -9.56 20.39 -14.19
C GLY A 159 -8.21 19.76 -13.80
N GLN A 160 -7.44 20.41 -12.92
CA GLN A 160 -6.20 19.87 -12.39
C GLN A 160 -6.41 19.02 -11.13
N LEU A 161 -7.46 19.31 -10.35
CA LEU A 161 -7.82 18.57 -9.15
C LEU A 161 -8.95 17.58 -9.45
N LEU A 162 -8.75 16.34 -9.04
CA LEU A 162 -9.80 15.32 -9.00
C LEU A 162 -9.90 14.76 -7.57
N LEU A 163 -11.06 14.96 -6.95
CA LEU A 163 -11.41 14.37 -5.66
C LEU A 163 -12.02 12.98 -5.91
N LEU A 164 -11.40 11.98 -5.29
CA LEU A 164 -11.87 10.60 -5.29
C LEU A 164 -12.45 10.29 -3.93
N ASP A 165 -13.76 10.44 -3.84
CA ASP A 165 -14.55 10.08 -2.67
C ASP A 165 -15.26 8.76 -2.93
N PHE A 166 -14.84 7.72 -2.21
CA PHE A 166 -15.33 6.36 -2.41
C PHE A 166 -16.71 6.09 -1.77
N MET A 167 -17.28 7.06 -1.03
CA MET A 167 -18.57 6.88 -0.32
C MET A 167 -19.60 7.99 -0.54
N GLY A 168 -19.31 8.97 -1.42
CA GLY A 168 -20.22 10.06 -1.77
C GLY A 168 -20.10 11.29 -0.88
N ALA A 169 -20.35 12.46 -1.47
CA ALA A 169 -20.13 13.78 -0.87
C ALA A 169 -20.92 14.07 0.42
N ASP A 170 -21.90 13.24 0.78
CA ASP A 170 -22.77 13.45 1.94
C ASP A 170 -22.25 12.82 3.25
N ARG A 171 -21.15 12.04 3.22
CA ARG A 171 -20.61 11.30 4.38
C ARG A 171 -21.63 10.39 5.08
N GLN A 172 -22.75 10.07 4.42
CA GLN A 172 -23.85 9.27 5.00
C GLN A 172 -23.82 7.81 4.55
N GLY A 173 -22.83 7.41 3.75
CA GLY A 173 -22.72 6.03 3.24
C GLY A 173 -23.90 5.62 2.37
N ARG A 174 -24.54 6.59 1.68
CA ARG A 174 -25.69 6.29 0.81
C ARG A 174 -25.19 5.67 -0.50
N HIS A 175 -25.15 4.34 -0.50
CA HIS A 175 -24.71 3.50 -1.62
C HIS A 175 -25.63 3.47 -2.86
N THR A 176 -26.54 4.44 -3.00
CA THR A 176 -27.62 4.42 -4.01
C THR A 176 -27.62 5.63 -4.94
N GLY A 177 -26.64 6.53 -4.82
CA GLY A 177 -26.51 7.71 -5.68
C GLY A 177 -25.82 7.40 -7.04
N PRO A 178 -25.97 8.28 -8.04
CA PRO A 178 -25.28 8.14 -9.34
C PRO A 178 -23.75 8.12 -9.22
N GLU A 179 -23.19 8.70 -8.15
CA GLU A 179 -21.77 8.57 -7.79
C GLU A 179 -21.33 7.11 -7.57
N HIS A 180 -22.22 6.24 -7.11
CA HIS A 180 -21.93 4.82 -6.85
C HIS A 180 -21.81 3.98 -8.14
N ALA A 181 -22.47 4.40 -9.22
CA ALA A 181 -22.30 3.78 -10.54
C ALA A 181 -20.89 4.00 -11.11
N VAL A 182 -20.17 5.02 -10.63
CA VAL A 182 -18.78 5.31 -11.02
C VAL A 182 -17.84 4.27 -10.43
N PHE A 183 -18.06 3.82 -9.18
CA PHE A 183 -17.22 2.83 -8.51
C PHE A 183 -17.26 1.45 -9.19
N PHE A 184 -18.45 0.95 -9.52
CA PHE A 184 -18.58 -0.35 -10.21
C PHE A 184 -18.01 -0.32 -11.64
N LYS A 185 -18.16 0.81 -12.34
CA LYS A 185 -17.54 1.02 -13.66
C LYS A 185 -16.01 1.11 -13.58
N TRP A 186 -15.48 1.70 -12.50
CA TRP A 186 -14.04 1.79 -12.28
C TRP A 186 -13.37 0.43 -12.15
N PHE A 187 -13.94 -0.48 -11.36
CA PHE A 187 -13.33 -1.79 -11.15
C PHE A 187 -13.57 -2.79 -12.28
N ASN A 188 -14.59 -2.58 -13.12
CA ASN A 188 -14.87 -3.47 -14.25
C ASN A 188 -14.14 -3.06 -15.53
N ASP A 189 -14.05 -1.76 -15.85
CA ASP A 189 -13.64 -1.31 -17.19
C ASP A 189 -12.47 -0.30 -17.17
N THR A 190 -12.01 0.17 -16.00
CA THR A 190 -10.97 1.21 -15.91
C THR A 190 -9.65 0.58 -15.51
N GLN A 191 -8.61 0.75 -16.33
CA GLN A 191 -7.26 0.36 -15.89
C GLN A 191 -6.79 1.33 -14.81
N LEU A 192 -6.00 0.84 -13.86
CA LEU A 192 -5.53 1.65 -12.73
C LEU A 192 -4.78 2.92 -13.20
N GLU A 193 -4.12 2.84 -14.35
CA GLU A 193 -3.42 3.94 -15.03
C GLU A 193 -4.35 5.03 -15.59
N ASP A 194 -5.61 4.70 -15.89
CA ASP A 194 -6.60 5.64 -16.39
C ASP A 194 -7.17 6.51 -15.28
N VAL A 195 -7.06 6.07 -14.01
CA VAL A 195 -7.61 6.75 -12.86
C VAL A 195 -6.92 8.11 -12.67
N GLY A 196 -7.65 9.16 -13.03
CA GLY A 196 -7.17 10.53 -12.90
C GLY A 196 -5.95 10.83 -13.78
N SER A 197 -5.74 10.10 -14.88
CA SER A 197 -4.59 10.25 -15.80
C SER A 197 -4.29 11.70 -16.18
N ASN A 198 -5.33 12.51 -16.37
CA ASN A 198 -5.27 13.94 -16.72
C ASN A 198 -5.19 14.90 -15.53
N ALA A 199 -5.44 14.43 -14.31
CA ALA A 199 -5.42 15.27 -13.11
C ALA A 199 -3.99 15.42 -12.58
N SER A 200 -3.59 16.66 -12.28
CA SER A 200 -2.33 16.98 -11.59
C SER A 200 -2.40 16.63 -10.10
N TYR A 201 -3.59 16.67 -9.50
CA TYR A 201 -3.79 16.43 -8.07
C TYR A 201 -4.93 15.44 -7.91
N LEU A 202 -4.61 14.26 -7.35
CA LEU A 202 -5.61 13.30 -6.92
C LEU A 202 -5.72 13.35 -5.41
N VAL A 203 -6.91 13.62 -4.90
CA VAL A 203 -7.18 13.60 -3.47
C VAL A 203 -8.06 12.40 -3.17
N TRP A 204 -7.57 11.48 -2.34
CA TRP A 204 -8.23 10.25 -1.98
C TRP A 204 -8.87 10.42 -0.62
N SER A 205 -10.20 10.46 -0.61
CA SER A 205 -11.04 10.41 0.58
C SER A 205 -11.72 9.06 0.62
N VAL A 206 -11.22 8.17 1.47
CA VAL A 206 -11.81 6.83 1.65
C VAL A 206 -12.54 6.88 2.97
N ASN A 207 -13.83 7.19 3.05
CA ASN A 207 -14.57 7.08 4.32
C ASN A 207 -15.11 5.65 4.52
N ARG A 208 -15.36 5.31 5.79
CA ARG A 208 -15.96 4.04 6.19
C ARG A 208 -17.47 4.18 6.19
#